data_AF-A0A158KD98-F1
#
_entry.id   AF-A0A158KD98-F1
#
_cell.length_a   1.000
_cell.length_b   1.000
_cell.length_c   1.000
_cell.angle_alpha   90.00
_cell.angle_beta   90.00
_cell.angle_gamma   90.00
#
_symmetry.space_group_name_H-M   'P 1'
#
loop_
_entity.id
_entity.type
_entity.pdbx_description
1 polymer ?
#
loop_
_entity_poly.entity_id
_entity_poly.type
_entity_poly.pdbx_seq_one_letter_code
_entity_poly.pdbx_strand_id
1 'polypeptide(L)'
;MSKRNPTKSQRAVMELLDQGLPVEHIANSLGKSVLAVKKQLNRIKRRVREGRIDPSPLPIERAASEPRIYLAGFDVFRRNAKDYGEHLKQLCRDRGFVGLYPLDGQVPSLLQRQDAARWIYAANIELIRSADIVMANLDDFRGAGEPDCGTAFEVGSLSRSANRCGRIGQPKRRSLNALRQQRLKAKALSVPVAISLRTSA
;
A
#
# COMPACT_ATOMS: atom_id res chain seq x y z
N MET A 1 32.65 7.37 4.69
CA MET A 1 31.95 7.16 5.99
C MET A 1 30.61 6.50 5.72
N SER A 2 30.20 5.49 6.51
CA SER A 2 28.92 4.79 6.30
C SER A 2 27.73 5.66 6.70
N LYS A 3 26.76 5.81 5.79
CA LYS A 3 25.50 6.53 6.02
C LYS A 3 24.68 5.82 7.10
N ARG A 4 24.03 6.57 8.00
CA ARG A 4 23.17 5.99 9.04
C ARG A 4 21.75 6.53 8.97
N ASN A 5 20.78 5.63 9.10
CA ASN A 5 19.37 6.02 9.21
C ASN A 5 19.15 6.94 10.43
N PRO A 6 18.30 7.97 10.31
CA PRO A 6 17.94 8.80 11.46
C PRO A 6 17.24 7.97 12.55
N THR A 7 17.52 8.29 13.81
CA THR A 7 16.84 7.68 14.96
C THR A 7 15.37 8.10 15.01
N LYS A 8 14.53 7.36 15.75
CA LYS A 8 13.10 7.67 15.92
C LYS A 8 12.86 9.13 16.37
N SER A 9 13.67 9.62 17.31
CA SER A 9 13.60 11.01 17.79
C SER A 9 14.02 12.02 16.72
N GLN A 10 14.98 11.68 15.85
CA GLN A 10 15.39 12.54 14.74
C GLN A 10 14.32 12.61 13.66
N ARG A 11 13.69 11.47 13.30
CA ARG A 11 12.59 11.44 12.32
C ARG A 11 11.40 12.27 12.77
N ALA A 12 10.96 12.15 14.01
CA ALA A 12 9.84 12.92 14.54
C ALA A 12 10.06 14.45 14.41
N VAL A 13 11.29 14.93 14.63
CA VAL A 13 11.62 16.35 14.44
C VAL A 13 11.69 16.73 12.96
N MET A 14 12.26 15.87 12.10
CA MET A 14 12.37 16.12 10.66
C MET A 14 10.98 16.15 10.00
N GLU A 15 10.08 15.25 10.38
CA GLU A 15 8.72 15.17 9.85
C GLU A 15 7.89 16.42 10.18
N LEU A 16 7.97 16.93 11.41
CA LEU A 16 7.28 18.17 11.78
C LEU A 16 7.88 19.40 11.10
N LEU A 17 9.19 19.40 10.83
CA LEU A 17 9.82 20.44 10.01
C LEU A 17 9.39 20.39 8.54
N ASP A 18 9.26 19.18 7.97
CA ASP A 18 8.81 18.99 6.59
C ASP A 18 7.37 19.51 6.39
N GLN A 19 6.56 19.52 7.47
CA GLN A 19 5.23 20.14 7.50
C GLN A 19 5.26 21.68 7.60
N GLY A 20 6.44 22.31 7.68
CA GLY A 20 6.60 23.76 7.78
C GLY A 20 6.25 24.33 9.16
N LEU A 21 6.13 23.49 10.19
CA LEU A 21 5.79 23.97 11.54
C LEU A 21 6.95 24.77 12.16
N PRO A 22 6.66 25.89 12.85
CA PRO A 22 7.67 26.67 13.54
C PRO A 22 8.20 25.91 14.77
N VAL A 23 9.42 26.24 15.19
CA VAL A 23 10.18 25.46 16.19
C VAL A 23 9.47 25.38 17.54
N GLU A 24 8.70 26.41 17.89
CA GLU A 24 7.89 26.51 19.09
C GLU A 24 6.78 25.45 19.11
N HIS A 25 6.09 25.27 17.98
CA HIS A 25 5.05 24.24 17.84
C HIS A 25 5.67 22.84 17.90
N ILE A 26 6.83 22.64 17.25
CA ILE A 26 7.56 21.36 17.31
C ILE A 26 7.95 21.01 18.75
N ALA A 27 8.41 22.01 19.52
CA ALA A 27 8.78 21.84 20.92
C ALA A 27 7.59 21.38 21.77
N ASN A 28 6.44 22.05 21.61
CA ASN A 28 5.19 21.66 22.27
C ASN A 28 4.74 20.25 21.90
N SER A 29 4.66 19.93 20.60
CA SER A 29 4.20 18.62 20.12
C SER A 29 5.07 17.46 20.59
N LEU A 30 6.35 17.72 20.88
CA LEU A 30 7.30 16.71 21.35
C LEU A 30 7.52 16.71 22.87
N GLY A 31 6.86 17.60 23.62
CA GLY A 31 7.08 17.77 25.05
C GLY A 31 8.52 18.15 25.41
N LYS A 32 9.18 18.97 24.57
CA LYS A 32 10.59 19.37 24.71
C LYS A 32 10.70 20.88 24.86
N SER A 33 11.81 21.36 25.44
CA SER A 33 12.12 22.79 25.40
C SER A 33 12.55 23.24 24.00
N VAL A 34 12.23 24.49 23.64
CA VAL A 34 12.65 25.10 22.37
C VAL A 34 14.16 25.02 22.17
N LEU A 35 14.94 25.22 23.23
CA LEU A 35 16.40 25.10 23.19
C LEU A 35 16.86 23.68 22.87
N ALA A 36 16.22 22.66 23.44
CA ALA A 36 16.52 21.27 23.15
C ALA A 36 16.23 20.93 21.69
N VAL A 37 15.11 21.41 21.15
CA VAL A 37 14.78 21.25 19.71
C VAL A 37 15.80 21.97 18.84
N LYS A 38 16.16 23.24 19.12
CA LYS A 38 17.19 23.98 18.37
C LYS A 38 18.55 23.26 18.36
N LYS A 39 19.00 22.74 19.51
CA LYS A 39 20.23 21.92 19.60
C LYS A 39 20.13 20.64 18.76
N GLN A 40 18.98 19.96 18.82
CA GLN A 40 18.74 18.76 18.02
C GLN A 40 18.76 19.07 16.52
N LEU A 41 18.15 20.17 16.10
CA LEU A 41 18.16 20.64 14.71
C LEU A 41 19.55 20.96 14.20
N ASN A 42 20.36 21.70 14.97
CA ASN A 42 21.74 22.00 14.59
C ASN A 42 22.58 20.72 14.43
N ARG A 43 22.37 19.74 15.30
CA ARG A 43 23.03 18.42 15.19
C ARG A 43 22.58 17.66 13.95
N ILE A 44 21.30 17.68 13.61
CA ILE A 44 20.77 17.06 12.38
C ILE A 44 21.34 17.75 11.15
N LYS A 45 21.24 19.09 11.06
CA LYS A 45 21.78 19.91 9.96
C LYS A 45 23.27 19.65 9.72
N ARG A 46 24.07 19.58 10.80
CA ARG A 46 25.49 19.24 10.69
C ARG A 46 25.72 17.85 10.09
N ARG A 47 24.99 16.83 10.58
CA ARG A 47 25.12 15.46 10.08
C ARG A 47 24.66 15.28 8.64
N VAL A 48 23.67 16.05 8.19
CA VAL A 48 23.24 16.09 6.79
C VAL A 48 24.35 16.69 5.92
N ARG A 49 24.92 17.85 6.30
CA ARG A 49 26.05 18.46 5.57
C ARG A 49 27.28 17.55 5.49
N GLU A 50 27.52 16.76 6.53
CA GLU A 50 28.63 15.78 6.59
C GLU A 50 28.31 14.48 5.82
N GLY A 51 27.15 14.35 5.17
CA GLY A 51 26.73 13.14 4.45
C GLY A 51 26.50 11.92 5.34
N ARG A 52 26.31 12.12 6.66
CA ARG A 52 26.11 11.05 7.65
C ARG A 52 24.64 10.65 7.82
N ILE A 53 23.73 11.51 7.40
CA ILE A 53 22.28 11.32 7.39
C ILE A 53 21.76 11.82 6.04
N ASP A 54 20.98 11.00 5.34
CA ASP A 54 20.23 11.48 4.17
C ASP A 54 19.00 12.26 4.65
N PRO A 55 18.71 13.44 4.07
CA PRO A 55 17.51 14.19 4.40
C PRO A 55 16.27 13.38 4.04
N SER A 56 15.16 13.74 4.67
CA SER A 56 13.84 13.27 4.29
C SER A 56 13.58 13.66 2.81
N PRO A 57 13.07 12.76 1.95
CA PRO A 57 12.74 13.12 0.58
C PRO A 57 11.67 14.20 0.57
N LEU A 58 11.78 15.13 -0.38
CA LEU A 58 10.79 16.18 -0.57
C LEU A 58 9.42 15.59 -0.91
N PRO A 59 8.30 16.28 -0.65
CA PRO A 59 6.96 15.78 -0.98
C PRO A 59 6.81 15.31 -2.44
N ILE A 60 7.40 16.04 -3.39
CA ILE A 60 7.40 15.67 -4.81
C ILE A 60 8.19 14.37 -5.08
N GLU A 61 9.32 14.17 -4.39
CA GLU A 61 10.14 12.97 -4.50
C GLU A 61 9.43 11.76 -3.90
N ARG A 62 8.72 11.95 -2.78
CA ARG A 62 7.87 10.92 -2.19
C ARG A 62 6.75 10.52 -3.14
N ALA A 63 5.99 11.49 -3.65
CA ALA A 63 4.91 11.22 -4.61
C ALA A 63 5.42 10.53 -5.88
N ALA A 64 6.64 10.84 -6.33
CA ALA A 64 7.26 10.20 -7.48
C ALA A 64 7.84 8.80 -7.19
N SER A 65 8.10 8.46 -5.92
CA SER A 65 8.76 7.20 -5.52
C SER A 65 7.84 6.23 -4.78
N GLU A 66 6.64 6.67 -4.37
CA GLU A 66 5.64 5.81 -3.76
C GLU A 66 5.18 4.74 -4.77
N PRO A 67 5.41 3.44 -4.49
CA PRO A 67 5.09 2.42 -5.46
C PRO A 67 3.57 2.30 -5.63
N ARG A 68 3.15 2.19 -6.88
CA ARG A 68 1.75 2.16 -7.30
C ARG A 68 1.30 0.72 -7.48
N ILE A 69 0.19 0.37 -6.83
CA ILE A 69 -0.40 -0.97 -6.87
C ILE A 69 -1.74 -0.90 -7.58
N TYR A 70 -1.86 -1.57 -8.73
CA TYR A 70 -3.15 -1.82 -9.36
C TYR A 70 -3.86 -2.97 -8.65
N LEU A 71 -5.10 -2.71 -8.22
CA LEU A 71 -5.92 -3.63 -7.44
C LEU A 71 -6.89 -4.35 -8.38
N ALA A 72 -6.40 -5.42 -9.00
CA ALA A 72 -7.14 -6.25 -9.94
C ALA A 72 -8.06 -7.22 -9.18
N GLY A 73 -9.27 -7.46 -9.69
CA GLY A 73 -10.22 -8.36 -9.04
C GLY A 73 -11.67 -8.13 -9.40
N PHE A 74 -12.49 -9.15 -9.16
CA PHE A 74 -13.94 -9.11 -9.29
C PHE A 74 -14.65 -8.28 -8.21
N ASP A 75 -13.89 -7.62 -7.32
CA ASP A 75 -14.41 -6.76 -6.27
C ASP A 75 -15.19 -5.54 -6.82
N VAL A 76 -14.98 -5.19 -8.09
CA VAL A 76 -15.76 -4.18 -8.81
C VAL A 76 -17.23 -4.55 -8.99
N PHE A 77 -17.58 -5.84 -8.90
CA PHE A 77 -18.96 -6.31 -9.01
C PHE A 77 -19.72 -6.31 -7.66
N ARG A 78 -19.07 -5.89 -6.58
CA ARG A 78 -19.72 -5.76 -5.27
C ARG A 78 -20.75 -4.63 -5.30
N ARG A 79 -21.84 -4.79 -4.54
CA ARG A 79 -22.83 -3.71 -4.36
C ARG A 79 -22.21 -2.43 -3.80
N ASN A 80 -21.22 -2.56 -2.92
CA ASN A 80 -20.46 -1.47 -2.31
C ASN A 80 -19.05 -1.31 -2.92
N ALA A 81 -18.89 -1.57 -4.22
CA ALA A 81 -17.57 -1.60 -4.86
C ALA A 81 -16.75 -0.31 -4.68
N LYS A 82 -17.40 0.87 -4.64
CA LYS A 82 -16.72 2.15 -4.39
C LYS A 82 -16.12 2.23 -2.98
N ASP A 83 -16.93 1.96 -1.96
CA ASP A 83 -16.50 2.00 -0.56
C ASP A 83 -15.42 0.94 -0.28
N TYR A 84 -15.57 -0.25 -0.88
CA TYR A 84 -14.58 -1.31 -0.78
C TYR A 84 -13.26 -0.91 -1.46
N GLY A 85 -13.33 -0.27 -2.63
CA GLY A 85 -12.16 0.29 -3.32
C GLY A 85 -11.44 1.34 -2.46
N GLU A 86 -12.17 2.27 -1.84
CA GLU A 86 -11.59 3.25 -0.91
C GLU A 86 -10.91 2.58 0.29
N HIS A 87 -11.52 1.54 0.84
CA HIS A 87 -10.92 0.76 1.91
C HIS A 87 -9.60 0.11 1.48
N LEU A 88 -9.55 -0.52 0.31
CA LEU A 88 -8.31 -1.11 -0.22
C LEU A 88 -7.24 -0.05 -0.47
N LYS A 89 -7.60 1.09 -1.04
CA LYS A 89 -6.68 2.22 -1.23
C LYS A 89 -6.14 2.75 0.09
N GLN A 90 -6.96 2.80 1.14
CA GLN A 90 -6.50 3.17 2.48
C GLN A 90 -5.47 2.17 3.01
N LEU A 91 -5.71 0.86 2.86
CA LEU A 91 -4.75 -0.17 3.27
C LEU A 91 -3.41 -0.09 2.53
N CYS A 92 -3.43 0.35 1.26
CA CYS A 92 -2.22 0.66 0.49
C CYS A 92 -1.49 1.87 1.09
N ARG A 93 -2.21 2.98 1.34
CA ARG A 93 -1.65 4.20 1.93
C ARG A 93 -1.00 3.94 3.28
N ASP A 94 -1.65 3.16 4.14
CA ASP A 94 -1.14 2.78 5.46
C ASP A 94 0.19 2.00 5.39
N ARG A 95 0.50 1.41 4.22
CA ARG A 95 1.73 0.65 3.94
C ARG A 95 2.72 1.41 3.05
N GLY A 96 2.46 2.67 2.72
CA GLY A 96 3.33 3.50 1.88
C GLY A 96 3.21 3.21 0.39
N PHE A 97 2.05 2.76 -0.07
CA PHE A 97 1.73 2.50 -1.48
C PHE A 97 0.57 3.36 -1.95
N VAL A 98 0.54 3.65 -3.25
CA VAL A 98 -0.62 4.26 -3.91
C VAL A 98 -1.47 3.15 -4.50
N GLY A 99 -2.70 2.96 -3.99
CA GLY A 99 -3.66 2.01 -4.57
C GLY A 99 -4.38 2.63 -5.78
N LEU A 100 -4.39 1.92 -6.90
CA LEU A 100 -5.13 2.25 -8.11
C LEU A 100 -6.29 1.26 -8.26
N TYR A 101 -7.53 1.75 -8.20
CA TYR A 101 -8.73 0.90 -8.27
C TYR A 101 -9.44 1.07 -9.62
N PRO A 102 -9.91 -0.01 -10.28
CA PRO A 102 -10.45 0.06 -11.65
C PRO A 102 -11.66 1.00 -11.83
N LEU A 103 -12.40 1.27 -10.74
CA LEU A 103 -13.57 2.16 -10.76
C LEU A 103 -13.26 3.63 -10.42
N ASP A 104 -11.98 4.01 -10.33
CA ASP A 104 -11.60 5.41 -10.04
C ASP A 104 -11.95 6.38 -11.19
N GLY A 105 -12.07 5.87 -12.42
CA GLY A 105 -12.48 6.66 -13.59
C GLY A 105 -14.00 6.88 -13.68
N GLN A 106 -14.42 8.12 -13.93
CA GLN A 106 -15.81 8.42 -14.27
C GLN A 106 -16.04 8.22 -15.77
N VAL A 107 -16.84 7.22 -16.13
CA VAL A 107 -17.25 6.99 -17.51
C VAL A 107 -18.12 8.17 -17.97
N PRO A 108 -17.80 8.82 -19.11
CA PRO A 108 -18.64 9.90 -19.62
C PRO A 108 -20.07 9.43 -19.88
N SER A 109 -21.05 10.17 -19.35
CA SER A 109 -22.48 9.80 -19.34
C SER A 109 -23.14 9.72 -20.72
N LEU A 110 -22.52 10.31 -21.74
CA LEU A 110 -23.04 10.40 -23.10
C LEU A 110 -22.59 9.24 -24.01
N LEU A 111 -21.76 8.32 -23.51
CA LEU A 111 -21.25 7.21 -24.32
C LEU A 111 -22.30 6.10 -24.46
N GLN A 112 -22.43 5.57 -25.68
CA GLN A 112 -23.16 4.34 -25.92
C GLN A 112 -22.47 3.17 -25.20
N ARG A 113 -23.21 2.09 -24.90
CA ARG A 113 -22.71 0.95 -24.10
C ARG A 113 -21.38 0.39 -24.58
N GLN A 114 -21.19 0.27 -25.90
CA GLN A 114 -19.95 -0.25 -26.48
C GLN A 114 -18.78 0.72 -26.34
N ASP A 115 -19.03 2.03 -26.52
CA ASP A 115 -18.01 3.07 -26.34
C ASP A 115 -17.60 3.22 -24.88
N ALA A 116 -18.56 3.10 -23.96
CA ALA A 116 -18.29 3.05 -22.52
C ALA A 116 -17.38 1.87 -22.16
N ALA A 117 -17.65 0.67 -22.70
CA ALA A 117 -16.80 -0.50 -22.47
C ALA A 117 -15.37 -0.31 -23.01
N ARG A 118 -15.22 0.25 -24.22
CA ARG A 118 -13.91 0.60 -24.80
C ARG A 118 -13.16 1.62 -23.95
N TRP A 119 -13.87 2.62 -23.45
CA TRP A 119 -13.30 3.65 -22.59
C TRP A 119 -12.81 3.06 -21.26
N ILE A 120 -13.63 2.23 -20.60
CA ILE A 120 -13.26 1.54 -19.35
C ILE A 120 -12.04 0.66 -19.57
N TYR A 121 -12.02 -0.12 -20.66
CA TYR A 121 -10.88 -0.94 -21.02
C TYR A 121 -9.60 -0.10 -21.18
N ALA A 122 -9.65 0.97 -21.95
CA ALA A 122 -8.50 1.85 -22.17
C ALA A 122 -8.01 2.48 -20.85
N ALA A 123 -8.94 2.93 -19.99
CA ALA A 123 -8.61 3.48 -18.68
C ALA A 123 -7.94 2.45 -17.76
N ASN A 124 -8.45 1.22 -17.69
CA ASN A 124 -7.87 0.15 -16.88
C ASN A 124 -6.48 -0.25 -17.36
N ILE A 125 -6.27 -0.34 -18.68
CA ILE A 125 -4.94 -0.62 -19.25
C ILE A 125 -3.94 0.47 -18.88
N GLU A 126 -4.36 1.74 -18.90
CA GLU A 126 -3.48 2.85 -18.53
C GLU A 126 -3.13 2.82 -17.04
N LEU A 127 -4.09 2.47 -16.17
CA LEU A 127 -3.82 2.26 -14.74
C LEU A 127 -2.80 1.14 -14.53
N ILE A 128 -2.97 0.00 -15.20
CA ILE A 128 -2.04 -1.14 -15.14
C ILE A 128 -0.63 -0.74 -15.61
N ARG A 129 -0.53 0.03 -16.70
CA ARG A 129 0.75 0.54 -17.21
C ARG A 129 1.44 1.50 -16.26
N SER A 130 0.66 2.32 -15.55
CA SER A 130 1.17 3.28 -14.56
C SER A 130 1.52 2.64 -13.21
N ALA A 131 1.19 1.36 -13.01
CA ALA A 131 1.42 0.66 -11.75
C ALA A 131 2.80 -0.01 -11.73
N ASP A 132 3.46 -0.04 -10.58
CA ASP A 132 4.70 -0.82 -10.38
C ASP A 132 4.38 -2.29 -10.08
N ILE A 133 3.22 -2.52 -9.46
CA ILE A 133 2.76 -3.81 -8.98
C ILE A 133 1.31 -3.98 -9.37
N VAL A 134 0.95 -5.20 -9.77
CA VAL A 134 -0.46 -5.61 -9.83
C VAL A 134 -0.72 -6.65 -8.77
N MET A 135 -1.76 -6.39 -8.01
CA MET A 135 -2.21 -7.21 -6.91
C MET A 135 -3.59 -7.73 -7.27
N ALA A 136 -3.66 -9.03 -7.56
CA ALA A 136 -4.86 -9.66 -8.11
C ALA A 136 -5.58 -10.52 -7.08
N ASN A 137 -6.89 -10.32 -6.96
CA ASN A 137 -7.82 -11.20 -6.27
C ASN A 137 -8.24 -12.34 -7.22
N LEU A 138 -7.69 -13.53 -6.99
CA LEU A 138 -7.93 -14.73 -7.80
C LEU A 138 -8.76 -15.78 -7.05
N ASP A 139 -9.63 -15.32 -6.14
CA ASP A 139 -10.60 -16.20 -5.48
C ASP A 139 -11.68 -16.66 -6.48
N ASP A 140 -12.41 -17.70 -6.10
CA ASP A 140 -13.46 -18.31 -6.90
C ASP A 140 -14.54 -17.29 -7.28
N PHE A 141 -14.75 -17.11 -8.58
CA PHE A 141 -15.74 -16.19 -9.12
C PHE A 141 -16.70 -16.92 -10.06
N ARG A 142 -17.97 -17.03 -9.65
CA ARG A 142 -19.06 -17.68 -10.40
C ARG A 142 -18.81 -19.16 -10.76
N GLY A 143 -17.89 -19.83 -10.05
CA GLY A 143 -17.57 -21.25 -10.19
C GLY A 143 -16.46 -21.64 -9.22
N ALA A 144 -16.42 -22.91 -8.79
CA ALA A 144 -15.37 -23.38 -7.90
C ALA A 144 -14.04 -23.56 -8.66
N GLY A 145 -12.96 -23.01 -8.13
CA GLY A 145 -11.62 -23.08 -8.72
C GLY A 145 -11.35 -22.15 -9.91
N GLU A 146 -12.33 -21.35 -10.35
CA GLU A 146 -12.20 -20.46 -11.51
C GLU A 146 -12.11 -19.00 -11.07
N PRO A 147 -11.00 -18.30 -11.35
CA PRO A 147 -10.89 -16.87 -11.11
C PRO A 147 -11.69 -16.09 -12.16
N ASP A 148 -11.98 -14.82 -11.87
CA ASP A 148 -12.58 -13.93 -12.86
C ASP A 148 -11.70 -13.77 -14.10
N CYS A 149 -12.30 -13.96 -15.29
CA CYS A 149 -11.59 -13.91 -16.55
C CYS A 149 -11.07 -12.49 -16.88
N GLY A 150 -11.75 -11.44 -16.40
CA GLY A 150 -11.27 -10.07 -16.49
C GLY A 150 -9.98 -9.89 -15.68
N THR A 151 -9.99 -10.35 -14.44
CA THR A 151 -8.82 -10.32 -13.55
C THR A 151 -7.66 -11.16 -14.11
N ALA A 152 -7.94 -12.33 -14.69
CA ALA A 152 -6.93 -13.17 -15.34
C ALA A 152 -6.28 -12.45 -16.55
N PHE A 153 -7.08 -11.73 -17.34
CA PHE A 153 -6.59 -10.89 -18.43
C PHE A 153 -5.71 -9.74 -17.94
N GLU A 154 -6.09 -9.06 -16.86
CA GLU A 154 -5.31 -7.98 -16.25
C GLU A 154 -3.95 -8.48 -15.76
N VAL A 155 -3.91 -9.65 -15.12
CA VAL A 155 -2.65 -10.33 -14.73
C VAL A 155 -1.79 -10.64 -15.95
N GLY A 156 -2.38 -11.17 -17.03
CA GLY A 156 -1.66 -11.44 -18.29
C GLY A 156 -1.11 -10.18 -18.94
N SER A 157 -1.82 -9.06 -18.84
CA SER A 157 -1.42 -7.77 -19.40
C SER A 157 -0.13 -7.20 -18.77
N LEU A 158 0.23 -7.62 -17.54
CA LEU A 158 1.52 -7.25 -16.94
C LEU A 158 2.72 -7.83 -17.66
N SER A 159 2.63 -9.03 -18.25
CA SER A 159 3.81 -9.74 -18.73
C SER A 159 4.57 -9.01 -19.86
N ARG A 160 3.96 -7.95 -20.42
CA ARG A 160 4.57 -7.06 -21.42
C ARG A 160 5.21 -5.80 -20.83
N SER A 161 4.91 -5.46 -19.58
CA SER A 161 5.47 -4.33 -18.84
C SER A 161 6.41 -4.86 -17.76
N ALA A 162 7.50 -4.19 -17.42
CA ALA A 162 8.51 -4.70 -16.47
C ALA A 162 8.05 -4.74 -14.98
N ASN A 163 6.76 -4.99 -14.72
CA ASN A 163 6.08 -4.83 -13.44
C ASN A 163 5.99 -6.17 -12.67
N ARG A 164 6.06 -6.14 -11.34
CA ARG A 164 6.03 -7.34 -10.47
C ARG A 164 4.60 -7.67 -10.02
N CYS A 165 4.17 -8.93 -10.14
CA CYS A 165 2.83 -9.38 -9.71
C CYS A 165 2.85 -9.97 -8.28
N GLY A 166 1.85 -9.62 -7.45
CA GLY A 166 1.59 -10.22 -6.12
C GLY A 166 0.16 -10.77 -6.01
N ARG A 167 -0.08 -11.77 -5.15
CA ARG A 167 -1.41 -12.40 -4.95
C ARG A 167 -2.02 -11.97 -3.61
N ILE A 168 -3.31 -11.63 -3.57
CA ILE A 168 -4.06 -11.42 -2.32
C ILE A 168 -4.61 -12.78 -1.84
N GLY A 169 -4.50 -13.06 -0.54
CA GLY A 169 -5.18 -14.19 0.11
C GLY A 169 -4.42 -15.53 0.03
N GLN A 170 -4.45 -16.28 1.14
CA GLN A 170 -3.83 -17.59 1.44
C GLN A 170 -2.41 -17.57 2.08
N PRO A 171 -2.23 -18.20 3.27
CA PRO A 171 -0.92 -18.40 3.87
C PRO A 171 -0.11 -19.44 3.08
N LYS A 172 1.13 -19.09 2.71
CA LYS A 172 2.06 -19.95 1.98
C LYS A 172 2.24 -21.30 2.70
N ARG A 173 1.86 -22.41 2.05
CA ARG A 173 2.42 -23.74 2.38
C ARG A 173 3.93 -23.69 2.09
N ARG A 174 4.74 -23.54 3.15
CA ARG A 174 6.20 -23.62 3.08
C ARG A 174 6.66 -25.06 3.31
N SER A 175 7.70 -25.45 2.59
CA SER A 175 8.33 -26.76 2.60
C SER A 175 8.69 -27.26 4.01
N LEU A 176 8.57 -28.57 4.21
CA LEU A 176 8.68 -29.32 5.46
C LEU A 176 9.98 -29.06 6.27
N ASN A 177 11.04 -28.53 5.66
CA ASN A 177 12.31 -28.30 6.34
C ASN A 177 12.35 -27.06 7.24
N ALA A 178 11.41 -26.12 7.11
CA ALA A 178 11.33 -24.93 7.97
C ALA A 178 10.64 -25.19 9.33
N LEU A 179 9.96 -26.33 9.49
CA LEU A 179 9.13 -26.66 10.65
C LEU A 179 9.89 -27.08 11.92
N ARG A 180 11.20 -27.38 11.83
CA ARG A 180 11.95 -27.88 13.00
C ARG A 180 12.51 -26.76 13.89
N GLN A 181 12.76 -25.56 13.36
CA GLN A 181 13.33 -24.45 14.16
C GLN A 181 12.31 -23.45 14.70
N GLN A 182 11.07 -23.44 14.19
CA GLN A 182 10.02 -22.54 14.69
C GLN A 182 9.14 -23.12 15.81
N ARG A 183 9.37 -24.38 16.20
CA ARG A 183 8.56 -25.08 17.22
C ARG A 183 8.76 -24.58 18.66
N LEU A 184 9.60 -23.56 18.90
CA LEU A 184 9.86 -23.00 20.23
C LEU A 184 9.41 -21.55 20.46
N LYS A 185 8.88 -20.82 19.45
CA LYS A 185 8.56 -19.39 19.62
C LYS A 185 7.15 -18.93 19.27
N ALA A 186 6.26 -19.80 18.78
CA ALA A 186 4.90 -19.41 18.41
C ALA A 186 3.81 -20.05 19.31
N LYS A 187 3.98 -19.95 20.64
CA LYS A 187 2.92 -20.30 21.61
C LYS A 187 2.14 -19.08 22.14
N ALA A 188 2.19 -17.95 21.42
CA ALA A 188 1.41 -16.77 21.78
C ALA A 188 0.86 -16.12 20.51
N LEU A 189 -0.41 -15.72 20.56
CA LEU A 189 -1.27 -15.23 19.48
C LEU A 189 -2.07 -16.28 18.71
N SER A 190 -2.92 -16.98 19.46
CA SER A 190 -4.25 -17.39 18.98
C SER A 190 -5.29 -16.45 19.60
N VAL A 191 -6.09 -15.76 18.78
CA VAL A 191 -7.42 -15.28 19.20
C VAL A 191 -8.42 -15.81 18.15
N PRO A 192 -9.45 -16.57 18.58
CA PRO A 192 -10.45 -17.15 17.69
C PRO A 192 -11.65 -16.21 17.53
N VAL A 193 -12.26 -16.20 16.36
CA VAL A 193 -13.69 -15.86 16.24
C VAL A 193 -14.36 -17.05 15.57
N ALA A 194 -14.97 -17.87 16.43
CA ALA A 194 -15.94 -18.87 16.05
C ALA A 194 -17.33 -18.28 16.34
N ILE A 195 -18.22 -18.27 15.35
CA ILE A 195 -19.66 -18.34 15.59
C ILE A 195 -20.20 -19.43 14.65
N SER A 196 -20.58 -20.53 15.27
CA SER A 196 -21.36 -21.64 14.71
C SER A 196 -22.69 -21.64 15.44
N LEU A 197 -23.80 -21.56 14.70
CA LEU A 197 -25.12 -22.07 15.08
C LEU A 197 -25.72 -22.64 13.78
N ARG A 198 -25.52 -23.94 13.53
CA ARG A 198 -26.42 -25.07 13.82
C ARG A 198 -27.77 -25.00 13.08
N THR A 199 -27.89 -25.96 12.17
CA THR A 199 -29.12 -26.58 11.67
C THR A 199 -29.95 -27.22 12.79
N SER A 200 -31.27 -27.16 12.65
CA SER A 200 -32.36 -28.06 13.13
C SER A 200 -33.66 -27.36 12.72
N ALA A 201 -34.68 -27.93 12.08
CA ALA A 201 -35.04 -29.29 11.67
C ALA A 201 -35.91 -29.19 10.40
#